data_AF-X1NNJ3-F1
#
_entry.id   AF-X1NNJ3-F1
#
_cell.length_a   1.000
_cell.length_b   1.000
_cell.length_c   1.000
_cell.angle_alpha   90.00
_cell.angle_beta   90.00
_cell.angle_gamma   90.00
#
_symmetry.space_group_name_H-M   'P 1'
#
loop_
_entity.id
_entity.type
_entity.pdbx_description
1 polymer ?
#
loop_
_entity_poly.entity_id
_entity_poly.type
_entity_poly.pdbx_seq_one_letter_code
_entity_poly.pdbx_strand_id
1 'polypeptide(L)'
;RPEFALGKVRLINNRQQVEIEPESGLGAVAITRSQFWRSPVSPTFHGRDIFAPVAARLSLGLSPLEFGEAIASVTMLPLSCPHQAEDGILVGHILHIDSFGNLITDVSGEYLLKLRQPIIVEVGNQCIQGLSRTYAESSGLLALIGSSGYLEIALGGGNASLFLNVGIESKVRIR
;
A
#
# COMPACT_ATOMS: atom_id res chain seq x y z
N ARG A 1 15.61 9.50 4.05
CA ARG A 1 14.37 9.44 3.25
C ARG A 1 14.02 7.97 3.10
N PRO A 2 12.89 7.44 3.58
CA PRO A 2 12.32 6.23 3.03
C PRO A 2 11.42 6.68 1.88
N GLU A 3 12.02 6.82 0.71
CA GLU A 3 11.27 6.88 -0.54
C GLU A 3 10.76 5.46 -0.78
N PHE A 4 9.45 5.25 -0.87
CA PHE A 4 8.95 4.24 -1.79
C PHE A 4 9.47 4.70 -3.15
N ALA A 5 10.61 4.16 -3.58
CA ALA A 5 11.38 4.68 -4.69
C ALA A 5 10.78 4.23 -6.02
N LEU A 6 9.47 4.39 -6.20
CA LEU A 6 8.83 4.37 -7.51
C LEU A 6 9.74 5.19 -8.46
N GLY A 7 10.07 4.64 -9.63
CA GLY A 7 10.98 5.28 -10.59
C GLY A 7 10.44 6.63 -11.08
N LYS A 8 10.85 7.12 -12.24
CA LYS A 8 10.28 8.39 -12.73
C LYS A 8 8.76 8.27 -12.83
N VAL A 9 8.06 9.12 -12.09
CA VAL A 9 6.60 9.18 -12.06
C VAL A 9 6.13 10.34 -12.93
N ARG A 10 5.24 10.06 -13.89
CA ARG A 10 4.59 11.07 -14.73
C ARG A 10 3.07 11.01 -14.57
N LEU A 11 2.45 12.14 -14.26
CA LEU A 11 0.98 12.25 -14.26
C LEU A 11 0.45 12.20 -15.70
N ILE A 12 -0.55 11.35 -15.95
CA ILE A 12 -1.23 11.20 -17.24
C ILE A 12 -2.75 11.20 -17.06
N ASN A 13 -3.51 11.29 -18.16
CA ASN A 13 -4.98 11.26 -18.17
C ASN A 13 -5.62 12.19 -17.11
N ASN A 14 -5.32 13.50 -17.19
CA ASN A 14 -5.82 14.52 -16.26
C ASN A 14 -5.55 14.21 -14.77
N ARG A 15 -4.39 13.60 -14.46
CA ARG A 15 -3.99 13.19 -13.10
C ARG A 15 -4.81 12.04 -12.51
N GLN A 16 -5.58 11.32 -13.32
CA GLN A 16 -6.28 10.11 -12.89
C GLN A 16 -5.40 8.86 -12.93
N GLN A 17 -4.25 8.95 -13.59
CA GLN A 17 -3.27 7.88 -13.71
C GLN A 17 -1.86 8.42 -13.62
N VAL A 18 -0.95 7.55 -13.20
CA VAL A 18 0.48 7.81 -13.14
C VAL A 18 1.21 6.75 -13.95
N GLU A 19 2.20 7.17 -14.70
CA GLU A 19 3.12 6.29 -15.40
C GLU A 19 4.39 6.17 -14.55
N ILE A 20 4.77 4.93 -14.24
CA ILE A 20 5.90 4.61 -13.36
C ILE A 20 6.89 3.75 -14.12
N GLU A 21 8.13 4.20 -14.18
CA GLU A 21 9.26 3.38 -14.65
C GLU A 21 9.66 2.37 -13.55
N PRO A 22 9.89 1.09 -13.86
CA PRO A 22 10.42 0.12 -12.89
C PRO A 22 11.73 0.60 -12.25
N GLU A 23 11.92 0.25 -10.97
CA GLU A 23 13.15 0.58 -10.25
C GLU A 23 14.38 -0.11 -10.86
N SER A 24 15.57 0.39 -10.51
CA SER A 24 16.83 -0.22 -10.95
C SER A 24 16.92 -1.68 -10.50
N GLY A 25 17.07 -2.60 -11.46
CA GLY A 25 17.10 -4.05 -11.21
C GLY A 25 15.75 -4.75 -11.40
N LEU A 26 14.67 -4.00 -11.65
CA LEU A 26 13.36 -4.52 -12.04
C LEU A 26 13.09 -4.27 -13.51
N GLY A 27 12.20 -5.07 -14.09
CA GLY A 27 11.70 -4.92 -15.45
C GLY A 27 10.22 -5.26 -15.52
N ALA A 28 9.53 -4.75 -16.53
CA ALA A 28 8.12 -5.02 -16.77
C ALA A 28 7.93 -5.62 -18.17
N VAL A 29 6.97 -6.54 -18.30
CA VAL A 29 6.64 -7.19 -19.58
C VAL A 29 5.12 -7.18 -19.76
N ALA A 30 4.66 -6.79 -20.94
CA ALA A 30 3.26 -6.91 -21.32
C ALA A 30 2.94 -8.36 -21.68
N ILE A 31 1.94 -8.97 -21.03
CA ILE A 31 1.49 -10.33 -21.35
C ILE A 31 0.63 -10.27 -22.63
N THR A 32 1.20 -10.63 -23.78
CA THR A 32 0.55 -10.54 -25.09
C THR A 32 0.55 -11.84 -25.89
N ARG A 33 1.35 -12.84 -25.47
CA ARG A 33 1.50 -14.12 -26.20
C ARG A 33 0.39 -15.10 -25.83
N SER A 34 -0.64 -15.17 -26.67
CA SER A 34 -1.84 -15.99 -26.45
C SER A 34 -1.61 -17.50 -26.41
N GLN A 35 -0.48 -17.99 -26.93
CA GLN A 35 -0.07 -19.40 -26.83
C GLN A 35 0.06 -19.91 -25.38
N PHE A 36 0.24 -19.01 -24.42
CA PHE A 36 0.31 -19.34 -23.00
C PHE A 36 -1.04 -19.25 -22.29
N TRP A 37 -2.07 -18.75 -22.96
CA TRP A 37 -3.39 -18.55 -22.37
C TRP A 37 -4.24 -19.81 -22.49
N ARG A 38 -5.22 -19.93 -21.60
CA ARG A 38 -6.26 -20.94 -21.69
C ARG A 38 -7.30 -20.47 -22.70
N SER A 39 -7.58 -21.29 -23.71
CA SER A 39 -8.59 -20.99 -24.73
C SER A 39 -9.90 -21.75 -24.48
N PRO A 40 -11.07 -21.12 -24.72
CA PRO A 40 -11.24 -19.70 -25.06
C PRO A 40 -10.97 -18.78 -23.87
N VAL A 41 -10.57 -17.53 -24.14
CA VAL A 41 -10.37 -16.50 -23.10
C VAL A 41 -11.71 -15.87 -22.75
N SER A 42 -12.09 -15.94 -21.47
CA SER A 42 -13.30 -15.27 -20.97
C SER A 42 -13.08 -13.75 -20.84
N PRO A 43 -14.02 -12.91 -21.31
CA PRO A 43 -13.94 -11.45 -21.16
C PRO A 43 -14.04 -10.97 -19.70
N THR A 44 -14.50 -11.82 -18.78
CA THR A 44 -14.71 -11.48 -17.36
C THR A 44 -13.78 -12.22 -16.42
N PHE A 45 -12.90 -13.11 -16.91
CA PHE A 45 -12.08 -13.95 -16.04
C PHE A 45 -10.64 -14.16 -16.57
N HIS A 46 -9.96 -13.06 -16.89
CA HIS A 46 -8.54 -13.06 -17.25
C HIS A 46 -7.64 -13.64 -16.14
N GLY A 47 -8.06 -13.58 -14.87
CA GLY A 47 -7.39 -14.25 -13.76
C GLY A 47 -7.15 -15.74 -14.02
N ARG A 48 -8.17 -16.45 -14.49
CA ARG A 48 -8.10 -17.88 -14.79
C ARG A 48 -7.48 -18.14 -16.16
N ASP A 49 -7.84 -17.33 -17.15
CA ASP A 49 -7.53 -17.66 -18.55
C ASP A 49 -6.20 -17.09 -19.05
N ILE A 50 -5.70 -16.00 -18.44
CA ILE A 50 -4.44 -15.34 -18.80
C ILE A 50 -3.44 -15.38 -17.65
N PHE A 51 -3.77 -14.84 -16.48
CA PHE A 51 -2.80 -14.61 -15.41
C PHE A 51 -2.36 -15.91 -14.72
N ALA A 52 -3.28 -16.78 -14.32
CA ALA A 52 -2.96 -18.06 -13.68
C ALA A 52 -2.04 -18.95 -14.52
N PRO A 53 -2.30 -19.19 -15.83
CA PRO A 53 -1.42 -20.03 -16.64
C PRO A 53 -0.05 -19.39 -16.92
N VAL A 54 0.06 -18.06 -16.94
CA VAL A 54 1.36 -17.36 -17.01
C VAL A 54 2.12 -17.50 -15.69
N ALA A 55 1.46 -17.26 -14.55
CA ALA A 55 2.06 -17.41 -13.22
C ALA A 55 2.57 -18.84 -12.98
N ALA A 56 1.80 -19.86 -13.41
CA ALA A 56 2.23 -21.25 -13.32
C ALA A 56 3.55 -21.49 -14.06
N ARG A 57 3.72 -20.91 -15.25
CA ARG A 57 4.94 -21.08 -16.05
C ARG A 57 6.12 -20.27 -15.52
N LEU A 58 5.87 -19.06 -15.01
CA LEU A 58 6.87 -18.29 -14.26
C LEU A 58 7.39 -19.10 -13.07
N SER A 59 6.52 -19.81 -12.34
CA SER A 59 6.93 -20.67 -11.22
C SER A 59 7.80 -21.86 -11.63
N LEU A 60 7.74 -22.26 -12.92
CA LEU A 60 8.59 -23.30 -13.51
C LEU A 60 9.90 -22.73 -14.09
N GLY A 61 10.17 -21.43 -13.91
CA GLY A 61 11.41 -20.77 -14.33
C GLY A 61 11.42 -20.25 -15.75
N LEU A 62 10.26 -20.18 -16.43
CA LEU A 62 10.18 -19.53 -17.75
C LEU A 62 10.50 -18.04 -17.61
N SER A 63 11.18 -17.50 -18.62
CA SER A 63 11.58 -16.09 -18.61
C SER A 63 10.36 -15.20 -18.80
N PRO A 64 10.21 -14.10 -18.04
CA PRO A 64 9.13 -13.13 -18.26
C PRO A 64 9.03 -12.65 -19.71
N LEU A 65 10.16 -12.51 -20.41
CA LEU A 65 10.24 -12.08 -21.81
C LEU A 65 9.59 -13.06 -22.80
N GLU A 66 9.31 -14.31 -22.39
CA GLU A 66 8.60 -15.26 -23.25
C GLU A 66 7.12 -14.89 -23.40
N PHE A 67 6.54 -14.16 -22.44
CA PHE A 67 5.10 -13.86 -22.41
C PHE A 67 4.71 -12.61 -23.20
N GLY A 68 5.68 -11.83 -23.68
CA GLY A 68 5.47 -10.66 -24.53
C GLY A 68 6.63 -9.68 -24.50
N GLU A 69 6.35 -8.42 -24.79
CA GLU A 69 7.39 -7.39 -24.96
C GLU A 69 7.71 -6.67 -23.65
N ALA A 70 8.99 -6.37 -23.45
CA ALA A 70 9.41 -5.51 -22.34
C ALA A 70 8.80 -4.12 -22.51
N ILE A 71 8.22 -3.60 -21.44
CA ILE A 71 7.64 -2.26 -21.39
C ILE A 71 8.50 -1.38 -20.47
N ALA A 72 8.68 -0.13 -20.87
CA ALA A 72 9.51 0.83 -20.14
C ALA A 72 8.80 1.40 -18.90
N SER A 73 7.46 1.32 -18.86
CA SER A 73 6.63 1.93 -17.84
C SER A 73 5.35 1.14 -17.60
N VAL A 74 4.77 1.34 -16.40
CA VAL A 74 3.47 0.78 -16.00
C VAL A 74 2.53 1.92 -15.65
N THR A 75 1.30 1.82 -16.12
CA THR A 75 0.22 2.74 -15.72
C THR A 75 -0.40 2.28 -14.41
N MET A 76 -0.43 3.16 -13.42
CA MET A 76 -1.05 2.96 -12.12
C MET A 76 -2.07 4.05 -11.82
N LEU A 77 -2.93 3.79 -10.83
CA LEU A 77 -3.76 4.83 -10.24
C LEU A 77 -2.90 5.68 -9.29
N PRO A 78 -3.16 7.01 -9.20
CA PRO A 78 -2.51 7.85 -8.21
C PRO A 78 -2.96 7.38 -6.82
N LEU A 79 -2.03 6.85 -6.04
CA LEU A 79 -2.24 6.55 -4.63
C LEU A 79 -1.79 7.74 -3.80
N SER A 80 -2.51 8.03 -2.72
CA SER A 80 -2.05 8.96 -1.69
C SER A 80 -0.77 8.40 -1.08
N CYS A 81 0.22 9.27 -0.89
CA CYS A 81 1.48 8.91 -0.25
C CYS A 81 1.69 9.77 1.01
N PRO A 82 2.38 9.24 2.03
CA PRO A 82 2.77 10.05 3.17
C PRO A 82 3.63 11.23 2.72
N HIS A 83 3.37 12.40 3.27
CA HIS A 83 4.17 13.61 3.02
C HIS A 83 4.36 14.42 4.29
N GLN A 84 5.48 15.14 4.38
CA GLN A 84 5.68 16.13 5.43
C GLN A 84 4.94 17.42 5.05
N ALA A 85 4.10 17.92 5.96
CA ALA A 85 3.52 19.24 5.88
C ALA A 85 4.55 20.33 6.25
N GLU A 86 4.23 21.59 5.96
CA GLU A 86 5.12 22.74 6.19
C GLU A 86 5.52 22.93 7.66
N ASP A 87 4.67 22.48 8.58
CA ASP A 87 4.88 22.50 10.03
C ASP A 87 5.77 21.33 10.52
N GLY A 88 6.26 20.48 9.61
CA GLY A 88 7.09 19.31 9.92
C GLY A 88 6.29 18.06 10.31
N ILE A 89 4.95 18.13 10.34
CA ILE A 89 4.09 17.00 10.68
C ILE A 89 4.01 16.04 9.50
N LEU A 90 4.19 14.74 9.74
CA LEU A 90 3.95 13.73 8.73
C LEU A 90 2.44 13.50 8.59
N VAL A 91 1.93 13.61 7.37
CA VAL A 91 0.54 13.31 7.02
C VAL A 91 0.52 12.04 6.18
N GLY A 92 -0.09 10.99 6.73
CA GLY A 92 -0.44 9.76 6.03
C GLY A 92 -1.95 9.59 5.88
N HIS A 93 -2.35 8.44 5.35
CA HIS A 93 -3.72 8.10 5.02
C HIS A 93 -4.03 6.65 5.39
N ILE A 94 -5.30 6.39 5.70
CA ILE A 94 -5.79 5.02 5.88
C ILE A 94 -5.84 4.33 4.51
N LEU A 95 -4.99 3.34 4.32
CA LEU A 95 -4.89 2.54 3.10
C LEU A 95 -5.90 1.38 3.11
N HIS A 96 -6.09 0.77 4.27
CA HIS A 96 -6.94 -0.41 4.42
C HIS A 96 -7.57 -0.47 5.81
N ILE A 97 -8.76 -1.05 5.87
CA ILE A 97 -9.45 -1.40 7.11
C ILE A 97 -9.62 -2.91 7.10
N ASP A 98 -9.00 -3.59 8.06
CA ASP A 98 -9.06 -5.05 8.13
C ASP A 98 -10.43 -5.54 8.63
N SER A 99 -10.59 -6.87 8.71
CA SER A 99 -11.82 -7.49 9.18
C SER A 99 -12.16 -7.22 10.65
N PHE A 100 -11.20 -6.82 11.48
CA PHE A 100 -11.42 -6.46 12.88
C PHE A 100 -11.77 -4.97 13.02
N GLY A 101 -11.52 -4.17 11.99
CA GLY A 101 -11.72 -2.73 11.99
C GLY A 101 -10.48 -1.93 12.38
N ASN A 102 -9.30 -2.55 12.35
CA ASN A 102 -8.03 -1.84 12.52
C ASN A 102 -7.75 -1.01 11.27
N LEU A 103 -7.12 0.14 11.47
CA LEU A 103 -6.82 1.12 10.43
C LEU A 103 -5.35 0.97 10.03
N ILE A 104 -5.09 0.37 8.87
CA ILE A 104 -3.75 0.22 8.32
C ILE A 104 -3.46 1.46 7.47
N THR A 105 -2.36 2.15 7.77
CA THR A 105 -1.98 3.39 7.08
C THR A 105 -0.91 3.17 6.02
N ASP A 106 -0.68 4.18 5.18
CA ASP A 106 0.45 4.27 4.25
C ASP A 106 1.79 4.65 4.94
N VAL A 107 1.80 4.85 6.27
CA VAL A 107 2.98 5.31 7.01
C VAL A 107 3.85 4.12 7.43
N SER A 108 5.08 4.10 6.92
CA SER A 108 6.07 3.06 7.25
C SER A 108 6.52 3.11 8.71
N GLY A 109 6.50 1.96 9.39
CA GLY A 109 7.05 1.79 10.73
C GLY A 109 8.55 2.08 10.81
N GLU A 110 9.32 1.76 9.76
CA GLU A 110 10.75 2.08 9.72
C GLU A 110 11.03 3.59 9.75
N TYR A 111 10.13 4.39 9.17
CA TYR A 111 10.22 5.84 9.27
C TYR A 111 9.92 6.30 10.69
N LEU A 112 8.85 5.76 11.31
CA LEU A 112 8.45 6.11 12.67
C LEU A 112 9.54 5.81 13.70
N LEU A 113 10.25 4.69 13.55
CA LEU A 113 11.36 4.31 14.43
C LEU A 113 12.55 5.28 14.36
N LYS A 114 12.66 6.09 13.31
CA LYS A 114 13.70 7.11 13.13
C LYS A 114 13.28 8.48 13.69
N LEU A 115 12.01 8.66 14.06
CA LEU A 115 11.50 9.91 14.62
C LEU A 115 11.90 10.07 16.10
N ARG A 116 11.98 11.33 16.54
CA ARG A 116 12.20 11.65 17.94
C ARG A 116 10.97 11.24 18.76
N GLN A 117 11.20 10.50 19.84
CA GLN A 117 10.14 10.03 20.73
C GLN A 117 9.87 11.02 21.88
N PRO A 118 8.64 11.06 22.45
CA PRO A 118 7.48 10.27 22.05
C PRO A 118 6.79 10.85 20.81
N ILE A 119 6.37 9.98 19.88
CA ILE A 119 5.50 10.42 18.78
C ILE A 119 4.05 10.54 19.25
N ILE A 120 3.27 11.38 18.58
CA ILE A 120 1.81 11.45 18.79
C ILE A 120 1.11 11.20 17.45
N VAL A 121 0.20 10.23 17.46
CA VAL A 121 -0.62 9.85 16.31
C VAL A 121 -2.00 10.45 16.48
N GLU A 122 -2.42 11.26 15.51
CA GLU A 122 -3.72 11.93 15.48
C GLU A 122 -4.57 11.36 14.35
N VAL A 123 -5.77 10.91 14.68
CA VAL A 123 -6.74 10.33 13.73
C VAL A 123 -8.15 10.71 14.15
N GLY A 124 -8.95 11.21 13.20
CA GLY A 124 -10.27 11.76 13.53
C GLY A 124 -10.17 12.87 14.58
N ASN A 125 -10.82 12.67 15.72
CA ASN A 125 -10.78 13.59 16.87
C ASN A 125 -9.98 13.05 18.07
N GLN A 126 -9.15 12.02 17.86
CA GLN A 126 -8.39 11.35 18.92
C GLN A 126 -6.88 11.52 18.74
N CYS A 127 -6.17 11.49 19.87
CA CYS A 127 -4.72 11.52 19.93
C CYS A 127 -4.23 10.30 20.70
N ILE A 128 -3.27 9.57 20.13
CA ILE A 128 -2.65 8.40 20.72
C ILE A 128 -1.18 8.72 20.98
N GLN A 129 -0.72 8.51 22.21
CA GLN A 129 0.65 8.80 22.61
C GLN A 129 1.53 7.56 22.47
N GLY A 130 2.62 7.70 21.71
CA GLY A 130 3.60 6.64 21.49
C GLY A 130 3.07 5.49 20.64
N LEU A 131 3.86 4.41 20.62
CA LEU A 131 3.53 3.15 19.97
C LEU A 131 3.49 2.03 20.99
N SER A 132 2.43 1.22 20.94
CA SER A 132 2.32 -0.06 21.63
C SER A 132 3.06 -1.16 20.85
N ARG A 133 3.49 -2.21 21.53
CA ARG A 133 4.10 -3.39 20.87
C ARG A 133 3.05 -4.42 20.48
N THR A 134 1.96 -4.51 21.24
CA THR A 134 0.90 -5.50 21.04
C THR A 134 -0.49 -4.90 21.29
N TYR A 135 -1.52 -5.54 20.74
CA TYR A 135 -2.92 -5.16 20.95
C TYR A 135 -3.38 -5.20 22.41
N ALA A 136 -2.71 -5.97 23.26
CA ALA A 136 -3.10 -6.18 24.66
C ALA A 136 -2.67 -5.04 25.59
N GLU A 137 -1.86 -4.08 25.12
CA GLU A 137 -1.33 -2.99 25.95
C GLU A 137 -2.35 -1.89 26.23
N SER A 138 -3.51 -1.90 25.55
CA SER A 138 -4.58 -0.93 25.78
C SER A 138 -5.94 -1.58 25.56
N SER A 139 -6.90 -1.30 26.44
CA SER A 139 -8.32 -1.58 26.21
C SER A 139 -9.02 -0.45 25.44
N GLY A 140 -8.30 0.63 25.12
CA GLY A 140 -8.77 1.77 24.35
C GLY A 140 -8.11 1.80 22.97
N LEU A 141 -8.09 3.00 22.36
CA LEU A 141 -7.32 3.20 21.13
C LEU A 141 -5.83 3.01 21.39
N LEU A 142 -5.15 2.40 20.43
CA LEU A 142 -3.70 2.27 20.41
C LEU A 142 -3.16 2.39 18.99
N ALA A 143 -1.89 2.74 18.90
CA ALA A 143 -1.12 2.82 17.67
C ALA A 143 0.03 1.83 17.79
N LEU A 144 0.25 1.02 16.77
CA LEU A 144 1.33 0.03 16.74
C LEU A 144 1.90 -0.09 15.32
N ILE A 145 3.04 -0.77 15.19
CA ILE A 145 3.54 -1.21 13.88
C ILE A 145 2.98 -2.61 13.64
N GLY A 146 2.08 -2.73 12.67
CA GLY A 146 1.44 -4.00 12.31
C GLY A 146 2.41 -4.95 11.61
N SER A 147 1.97 -6.19 11.38
CA SER A 147 2.79 -7.23 10.74
C SER A 147 3.18 -6.91 9.30
N SER A 148 2.46 -6.00 8.64
CA SER A 148 2.79 -5.48 7.30
C SER A 148 3.93 -4.45 7.33
N GLY A 149 4.39 -4.03 8.51
CA GLY A 149 5.43 -3.02 8.67
C GLY A 149 4.93 -1.58 8.62
N TYR A 150 3.63 -1.36 8.59
CA TYR A 150 2.99 -0.04 8.57
C TYR A 150 2.40 0.32 9.92
N LEU A 151 2.21 1.62 10.15
CA LEU A 151 1.45 2.11 11.29
C LEU A 151 0.01 1.64 11.18
N GLU A 152 -0.45 1.03 12.27
CA GLU A 152 -1.79 0.51 12.45
C GLU A 152 -2.42 1.16 13.69
N ILE A 153 -3.68 1.57 13.57
CA ILE A 153 -4.47 2.08 14.69
C ILE A 153 -5.58 1.08 15.00
N ALA A 154 -5.61 0.61 16.24
CA ALA A 154 -6.52 -0.43 16.71
C ALA A 154 -7.29 0.04 17.95
N LEU A 155 -8.39 -0.64 18.25
CA LEU A 155 -9.18 -0.45 19.46
C LEU A 155 -9.21 -1.77 20.23
N GLY A 156 -8.74 -1.77 21.47
CA GLY A 156 -8.74 -2.95 22.32
C GLY A 156 -10.15 -3.56 22.45
N GLY A 157 -10.36 -4.74 21.87
CA GLY A 157 -11.65 -5.43 21.89
C GLY A 157 -12.76 -4.76 21.07
N GLY A 158 -12.42 -3.88 20.13
CA GLY A 158 -13.41 -3.14 19.33
C GLY A 158 -12.95 -2.83 17.90
N ASN A 159 -13.79 -2.10 17.18
CA ASN A 159 -13.55 -1.67 15.80
C ASN A 159 -13.14 -0.20 15.79
N ALA A 160 -11.89 0.08 15.43
CA ALA A 160 -11.33 1.44 15.45
C ALA A 160 -11.99 2.34 14.39
N SER A 161 -12.25 1.82 13.19
CA SER A 161 -12.94 2.58 12.12
C SER A 161 -14.31 3.09 12.56
N LEU A 162 -15.14 2.23 13.16
CA LEU A 162 -16.47 2.61 13.65
C LEU A 162 -16.38 3.58 14.82
N PHE A 163 -15.46 3.33 15.77
CA PHE A 163 -15.28 4.20 16.94
C PHE A 163 -14.83 5.61 16.55
N LEU A 164 -13.92 5.72 15.58
CA LEU A 164 -13.38 6.99 15.09
C LEU A 164 -14.25 7.64 14.01
N ASN A 165 -15.19 6.89 13.41
CA ASN A 165 -15.97 7.27 12.24
C ASN A 165 -15.08 7.75 11.07
N VAL A 166 -14.05 6.94 10.76
CA VAL A 166 -13.08 7.20 9.67
C VAL A 166 -13.04 6.04 8.67
N GLY A 167 -12.75 6.38 7.41
CA GLY A 167 -12.68 5.44 6.30
C GLY A 167 -11.34 5.49 5.55
N ILE A 168 -11.22 4.68 4.50
CA ILE A 168 -10.08 4.74 3.55
C ILE A 168 -9.89 6.18 3.06
N GLU A 169 -8.64 6.59 2.83
CA GLU A 169 -8.19 7.97 2.52
C GLU A 169 -8.32 9.00 3.66
N SER A 170 -8.85 8.63 4.83
CA SER A 170 -8.84 9.56 5.97
C SER A 170 -7.42 9.83 6.43
N LYS A 171 -7.15 11.08 6.79
CA LYS A 171 -5.80 11.51 7.19
C LYS A 171 -5.43 11.02 8.58
N VAL A 172 -4.15 10.66 8.72
CA VAL A 172 -3.48 10.39 9.98
C VAL A 172 -2.28 11.33 10.08
N ARG A 173 -2.16 12.06 11.19
CA ARG A 173 -1.06 13.01 11.42
C ARG A 173 -0.12 12.48 12.49
N ILE A 174 1.18 12.56 12.24
CA ILE A 174 2.23 12.10 13.16
C ILE A 174 3.18 13.26 13.44
N ARG A 175 3.31 13.59 14.72
CA ARG A 175 4.22 14.61 15.25
C ARG A 175 5.24 14.01 16.20
#